data_AF-A0A7X8ZWJ4-F1
#
_entry.id   AF-A0A7X8ZWJ4-F1
#
_cell.length_a   1.000
_cell.length_b   1.000
_cell.length_c   1.000
_cell.angle_alpha   90.00
_cell.angle_beta   90.00
_cell.angle_gamma   90.00
#
_symmetry.space_group_name_H-M   'P 1'
#
loop_
_entity.id
_entity.type
_entity.pdbx_description
1 polymer ?
#
loop_
_entity_poly.entity_id
_entity_poly.type
_entity_poly.pdbx_seq_one_letter_code
_entity_poly.pdbx_strand_id
1 'polypeptide(L)'
;MIETKKIALSKLLKLEVPELIGQTVQILSSHNPEKLHLDGMYGILLDQKTEVEQLMDPYGPHPLTETLNELHAKRLSYATLIVSKLQNLDKKHFRETLNSVQTARPLTNFHLAYLGQKTRNTVHQSILAFFIELDEQPPINEALVSLGLQSYLDGLKQANMEHEKVWIERLRDKAKRPEVDTRQVMRRAQKVLRWLFDQVDSCQSIYNDIDYTQLISELNTVLSKYSRNINMRNTVNKRKKNKAIEAKEKASASEANAKEIELDAQPKAIDTR
;
A
#
# COMPACT_ATOMS: atom_id res chain seq x y z
N MET A 1 -34.93 12.45 -29.61
CA MET A 1 -33.59 12.83 -29.13
C MET A 1 -33.12 11.76 -28.16
N ILE A 2 -31.88 11.31 -28.29
CA ILE A 2 -31.27 10.34 -27.37
C ILE A 2 -30.33 11.15 -26.49
N GLU A 3 -30.51 11.12 -25.17
CA GLU A 3 -29.66 11.85 -24.22
C GLU A 3 -28.49 11.00 -23.71
N THR A 4 -27.44 11.66 -23.23
CA THR A 4 -26.36 11.00 -22.49
C THR A 4 -26.83 10.48 -21.13
N LYS A 5 -26.38 9.28 -20.77
CA LYS A 5 -26.76 8.63 -19.50
C LYS A 5 -26.11 9.32 -18.32
N LYS A 6 -26.93 9.73 -17.35
CA LYS A 6 -26.45 10.29 -16.09
C LYS A 6 -25.79 9.22 -15.23
N ILE A 7 -24.52 9.44 -14.88
CA ILE A 7 -23.75 8.56 -13.97
C ILE A 7 -23.25 9.33 -12.75
N ALA A 8 -23.10 8.62 -11.62
CA ALA A 8 -22.56 9.19 -10.40
C ALA A 8 -21.02 9.29 -10.48
N LEU A 9 -20.51 10.26 -11.24
CA LEU A 9 -19.07 10.50 -11.46
C LEU A 9 -18.26 10.59 -10.17
N SER A 10 -18.86 11.13 -9.09
CA SER A 10 -18.24 11.23 -7.77
C SER A 10 -17.95 9.87 -7.11
N LYS A 11 -18.54 8.78 -7.60
CA LYS A 11 -18.33 7.40 -7.11
C LYS A 11 -17.31 6.60 -7.91
N LEU A 12 -16.69 7.21 -8.91
CA LEU A 12 -15.60 6.58 -9.65
C LEU A 12 -14.36 6.40 -8.75
N LEU A 13 -13.67 5.28 -8.92
CA LEU A 13 -12.37 5.02 -8.28
C LEU A 13 -11.28 5.85 -8.94
N LYS A 14 -10.16 6.07 -8.24
CA LYS A 14 -8.99 6.81 -8.73
C LYS A 14 -8.58 6.38 -10.14
N LEU A 15 -8.48 5.08 -10.39
CA LEU A 15 -8.02 4.51 -11.66
C LEU A 15 -9.13 4.42 -12.73
N GLU A 16 -10.41 4.49 -12.33
CA GLU A 16 -11.53 4.50 -13.29
C GLU A 16 -11.66 5.87 -13.98
N VAL A 17 -11.22 6.95 -13.33
CA VAL A 17 -11.26 8.32 -13.88
C VAL A 17 -10.38 8.48 -15.13
N PRO A 18 -9.07 8.15 -15.12
CA PRO A 18 -8.24 8.24 -16.31
C PRO A 18 -8.69 7.29 -17.42
N GLU A 19 -9.16 6.09 -17.09
CA GLU A 19 -9.70 5.14 -18.08
C GLU A 19 -10.93 5.72 -18.79
N LEU A 20 -11.88 6.29 -18.03
CA LEU A 20 -13.09 6.89 -18.60
C LEU A 20 -12.77 8.11 -19.47
N ILE A 21 -11.86 8.99 -19.02
CA ILE A 21 -11.42 10.13 -19.84
C ILE A 21 -10.76 9.65 -21.12
N GLY A 22 -9.85 8.67 -21.05
CA GLY A 22 -9.20 8.10 -22.23
C GLY A 22 -10.19 7.53 -23.24
N GLN A 23 -11.18 6.73 -22.77
CA GLN A 23 -12.24 6.19 -23.62
C GLN A 23 -13.11 7.28 -24.25
N THR A 24 -13.41 8.34 -23.49
CA THR A 24 -14.23 9.46 -23.97
C THR A 24 -13.49 10.28 -25.04
N VAL A 25 -12.20 10.56 -24.84
CA VAL A 25 -11.32 11.20 -25.83
C VAL A 25 -11.27 10.37 -27.11
N GLN A 26 -11.08 9.06 -26.99
CA GLN A 26 -11.01 8.17 -28.14
C GLN A 26 -12.31 8.20 -28.96
N ILE A 27 -13.47 8.10 -28.30
CA ILE A 27 -14.78 8.18 -28.95
C ILE A 27 -14.93 9.53 -29.67
N LEU A 28 -14.71 10.66 -28.99
CA LEU A 28 -14.83 11.99 -29.60
C LEU A 28 -13.89 12.16 -30.81
N SER A 29 -12.66 11.67 -30.71
CA SER A 29 -11.69 11.75 -31.81
C SER A 29 -12.16 11.01 -33.06
N SER A 30 -12.90 9.91 -32.90
CA SER A 30 -13.45 9.13 -34.02
C SER A 30 -14.62 9.81 -34.73
N HIS A 31 -15.33 10.74 -34.07
CA HIS A 31 -16.53 11.40 -34.60
C HIS A 31 -16.29 12.81 -35.15
N ASN A 32 -15.03 13.25 -35.26
CA ASN A 32 -14.63 14.59 -35.70
C ASN A 32 -15.30 15.73 -34.87
N PRO A 33 -14.67 16.13 -33.75
CA PRO A 33 -15.24 17.11 -32.82
C PRO A 33 -15.60 18.47 -33.43
N GLU A 34 -14.86 18.92 -34.46
CA GLU A 34 -15.11 20.21 -35.12
C GLU A 34 -16.46 20.22 -35.83
N LYS A 35 -16.79 19.13 -36.54
CA LYS A 35 -18.07 18.98 -37.23
C LYS A 35 -19.27 18.90 -36.28
N LEU A 36 -19.03 18.55 -35.03
CA LEU A 36 -20.04 18.42 -33.99
C LEU A 36 -20.09 19.64 -33.06
N HIS A 37 -19.33 20.70 -33.36
CA HIS A 37 -19.20 21.88 -32.49
C HIS A 37 -18.75 21.52 -31.06
N LEU A 38 -17.86 20.53 -30.93
CA LEU A 38 -17.30 20.02 -29.67
C LEU A 38 -15.78 20.20 -29.56
N ASP A 39 -15.15 20.88 -30.50
CA ASP A 39 -13.70 21.14 -30.57
C ASP A 39 -13.15 21.80 -29.28
N GLY A 40 -13.83 22.82 -28.77
CA GLY A 40 -13.45 23.48 -27.52
C GLY A 40 -13.49 22.53 -26.32
N MET A 41 -14.51 21.67 -26.23
CA MET A 41 -14.61 20.67 -25.16
C MET A 41 -13.60 19.53 -25.33
N TYR A 42 -13.32 19.15 -26.56
CA TYR A 42 -12.31 18.14 -26.88
C TYR A 42 -10.90 18.58 -26.46
N GLY A 43 -10.55 19.85 -26.69
CA GLY A 43 -9.29 20.43 -26.21
C GLY A 43 -9.16 20.37 -24.67
N ILE A 44 -10.20 20.81 -23.95
CA ILE A 44 -10.23 20.75 -22.48
C ILE A 44 -10.10 19.30 -21.97
N LEU A 45 -10.72 18.34 -22.67
CA LEU A 45 -10.64 16.93 -22.31
C LEU A 45 -9.25 16.33 -22.56
N LEU A 46 -8.55 16.76 -23.61
CA LEU A 46 -7.16 16.38 -23.88
C LEU A 46 -6.21 16.90 -22.80
N ASP A 47 -6.36 18.16 -22.40
CA ASP A 47 -5.58 18.72 -21.30
C ASP A 47 -5.83 17.94 -20.01
N GLN A 48 -7.10 17.66 -19.71
CA GLN A 48 -7.47 16.89 -18.55
C GLN A 48 -6.93 15.46 -18.59
N LYS A 49 -6.81 14.83 -19.77
CA LYS A 49 -6.22 13.50 -19.96
C LYS A 49 -4.77 13.47 -19.45
N THR A 50 -3.97 14.47 -19.81
CA THR A 50 -2.57 14.54 -19.35
C THR A 50 -2.48 14.77 -17.83
N GLU A 51 -3.38 15.56 -17.24
CA GLU A 51 -3.42 15.77 -15.78
C GLU A 51 -3.80 14.46 -15.03
N VAL A 52 -4.72 13.66 -15.55
CA VAL A 52 -5.14 12.40 -14.90
C VAL A 52 -4.18 11.24 -15.10
N GLU A 53 -3.23 11.31 -16.03
CA GLU A 53 -2.16 10.30 -16.15
C GLU A 53 -1.32 10.22 -14.86
N GLN A 54 -1.18 11.34 -14.15
CA GLN A 54 -0.52 11.37 -12.84
C GLN A 54 -1.27 10.55 -11.78
N LEU A 55 -2.56 10.26 -11.99
CA LEU A 55 -3.34 9.40 -11.11
C LEU A 55 -3.06 7.91 -11.32
N MET A 56 -2.42 7.53 -12.44
CA MET A 56 -2.15 6.14 -12.78
C MET A 56 -0.99 5.53 -11.96
N ASP A 57 -0.29 6.34 -11.17
CA ASP A 57 0.74 5.85 -10.25
C ASP A 57 0.19 4.70 -9.39
N PRO A 58 0.90 3.55 -9.36
CA PRO A 58 0.38 2.31 -8.77
C PRO A 58 0.04 2.51 -7.30
N TYR A 59 -1.21 2.18 -6.97
CA TYR A 59 -1.72 2.13 -5.61
C TYR A 59 -1.23 0.85 -4.95
N GLY A 60 -0.42 0.96 -3.89
CA GLY A 60 0.05 -0.20 -3.13
C GLY A 60 1.40 0.00 -2.44
N PRO A 61 1.89 -1.03 -1.73
CA PRO A 61 3.26 -1.05 -1.25
C PRO A 61 4.22 -0.89 -2.44
N HIS A 62 5.29 -0.11 -2.22
CA HIS A 62 6.35 0.04 -3.23
C HIS A 62 6.88 -1.34 -3.63
N PRO A 63 7.21 -1.63 -4.91
CA PRO A 63 7.74 -2.93 -5.32
C PRO A 63 8.91 -3.41 -4.46
N LEU A 64 9.85 -2.49 -4.16
CA LEU A 64 11.00 -2.72 -3.28
C LEU A 64 10.66 -3.01 -1.80
N THR A 65 9.40 -2.93 -1.37
CA THR A 65 9.02 -3.17 0.04
C THR A 65 9.24 -4.63 0.42
N GLU A 66 8.95 -5.56 -0.49
CA GLU A 66 9.13 -7.00 -0.26
C GLU A 66 10.62 -7.33 -0.13
N THR A 67 11.44 -6.87 -1.08
CA THR A 67 12.90 -7.02 -1.04
C THR A 67 13.52 -6.45 0.24
N LEU A 68 13.04 -5.28 0.70
CA LEU A 68 13.50 -4.70 1.98
C LEU A 68 13.14 -5.57 3.19
N ASN A 69 11.97 -6.20 3.18
CA ASN A 69 11.55 -7.09 4.27
C ASN A 69 12.40 -8.37 4.28
N GLU A 70 12.67 -8.96 3.12
CA GLU A 70 13.55 -10.12 2.99
C GLU A 70 14.97 -9.82 3.45
N LEU A 71 15.55 -8.69 3.00
CA LEU A 71 16.88 -8.26 3.43
C LEU A 71 16.93 -7.96 4.92
N HIS A 72 15.87 -7.38 5.48
CA HIS A 72 15.77 -7.18 6.93
C HIS A 72 15.73 -8.51 7.69
N ALA A 73 14.95 -9.48 7.24
CA ALA A 73 14.92 -10.82 7.82
C ALA A 73 16.29 -11.50 7.74
N LYS A 74 17.00 -11.40 6.61
CA LYS A 74 18.37 -11.92 6.44
C LYS A 74 19.35 -11.31 7.44
N ARG A 75 19.33 -9.99 7.64
CA ARG A 75 20.16 -9.30 8.64
C ARG A 75 19.92 -9.83 10.05
N LEU A 76 18.65 -9.97 10.44
CA LEU A 76 18.29 -10.51 11.74
C LEU A 76 18.72 -11.97 11.90
N SER A 77 18.56 -12.78 10.85
CA SER A 77 18.99 -14.18 10.84
C SER A 77 20.49 -14.30 11.05
N TYR A 78 21.32 -13.58 10.29
CA TYR A 78 22.78 -13.64 10.45
C TYR A 78 23.22 -13.16 11.84
N ALA A 79 22.69 -12.04 12.33
CA ALA A 79 22.99 -11.56 13.67
C ALA A 79 22.63 -12.58 14.75
N THR A 80 21.45 -13.21 14.63
CA THR A 80 21.00 -14.24 15.57
C THR A 80 21.88 -15.48 15.52
N LEU A 81 22.30 -15.92 14.33
CA LEU A 81 23.21 -17.07 14.17
C LEU A 81 24.57 -16.82 14.81
N ILE A 82 25.14 -15.62 14.63
CA ILE A 82 26.42 -15.22 15.23
C ILE A 82 26.31 -15.27 16.76
N VAL A 83 25.31 -14.59 17.33
CA VAL A 83 25.09 -14.54 18.79
C VAL A 83 24.84 -15.95 19.35
N SER A 84 23.99 -16.75 18.69
CA SER A 84 23.64 -18.09 19.15
C SER A 84 24.83 -19.05 19.10
N LYS A 85 25.68 -18.97 18.07
CA LYS A 85 26.88 -19.82 17.96
C LYS A 85 27.88 -19.49 19.06
N LEU A 86 28.09 -18.20 19.37
CA LEU A 86 28.92 -17.81 20.53
C LEU A 86 28.34 -18.33 21.85
N GLN A 87 27.04 -18.19 22.08
CA GLN A 87 26.39 -18.70 23.28
C GLN A 87 26.49 -20.22 23.42
N ASN A 88 26.38 -20.96 22.31
CA ASN A 88 26.48 -22.41 22.31
C ASN A 88 27.90 -22.92 22.59
N LEU A 89 28.92 -22.23 22.07
CA LEU A 89 30.33 -22.56 22.35
C LEU A 89 30.70 -22.26 23.81
N ASP A 90 30.17 -21.17 24.35
CA ASP A 90 30.34 -20.79 25.76
C ASP A 90 29.76 -21.84 26.72
N LYS A 91 28.50 -22.27 26.48
CA LYS A 91 27.81 -23.28 27.30
C LYS A 91 28.48 -24.66 27.30
N LYS A 92 29.12 -25.04 26.19
CA LYS A 92 29.76 -26.36 26.05
C LYS A 92 31.17 -26.41 26.66
N HIS A 93 31.69 -25.28 27.15
CA HIS A 93 33.00 -25.17 27.81
C HIS A 93 34.14 -25.87 27.06
N PHE A 94 34.16 -25.79 25.73
CA PHE A 94 35.28 -26.28 24.93
C PHE A 94 36.51 -25.42 25.25
N ARG A 95 37.47 -26.01 25.99
CA ARG A 95 38.70 -25.32 26.43
C ARG A 95 39.46 -24.66 25.27
N GLU A 96 39.43 -25.27 24.09
CA GLU A 96 40.11 -24.79 22.89
C GLU A 96 39.52 -23.48 22.33
N THR A 97 38.20 -23.28 22.47
CA THR A 97 37.51 -22.10 21.92
C THR A 97 37.23 -21.01 22.96
N LEU A 98 37.47 -21.29 24.24
CA LEU A 98 37.00 -20.48 25.36
C LEU A 98 37.58 -19.06 25.34
N ASN A 99 38.87 -18.91 25.05
CA ASN A 99 39.51 -17.60 24.94
C ASN A 99 38.92 -16.78 23.79
N SER A 100 38.79 -17.36 22.59
CA SER A 100 38.20 -16.67 21.43
C SER A 100 36.74 -16.27 21.68
N VAL A 101 35.96 -17.10 22.38
CA VAL A 101 34.59 -16.77 22.77
C VAL A 101 34.57 -15.59 23.75
N GLN A 102 35.44 -15.59 24.77
CA GLN A 102 35.52 -14.49 25.74
C GLN A 102 35.94 -13.17 25.11
N THR A 103 36.84 -13.21 24.12
CA THR A 103 37.27 -12.02 23.36
C THR A 103 36.15 -11.47 22.48
N ALA A 104 35.41 -12.33 21.77
CA ALA A 104 34.43 -11.88 20.77
C ALA A 104 33.04 -11.52 21.34
N ARG A 105 32.66 -12.10 22.48
CA ARG A 105 31.32 -12.00 23.07
C ARG A 105 30.90 -10.58 23.46
N PRO A 106 31.74 -9.73 24.09
CA PRO A 106 31.32 -8.41 24.54
C PRO A 106 30.83 -7.54 23.37
N LEU A 107 31.64 -7.42 22.32
CA LEU A 107 31.31 -6.63 21.13
C LEU A 107 30.07 -7.17 20.42
N THR A 108 30.04 -8.49 20.22
CA THR A 108 28.95 -9.16 19.51
C THR A 108 27.62 -8.98 20.24
N ASN A 109 27.59 -9.17 21.56
CA ASN A 109 26.37 -9.02 22.34
C ASN A 109 25.92 -7.56 22.43
N PHE A 110 26.86 -6.61 22.53
CA PHE A 110 26.53 -5.20 22.63
C PHE A 110 25.78 -4.71 21.37
N HIS A 111 26.27 -5.07 20.18
CA HIS A 111 25.67 -4.61 18.92
C HIS A 111 24.59 -5.54 18.36
N LEU A 112 24.81 -6.86 18.39
CA LEU A 112 24.00 -7.82 17.63
C LEU A 112 22.94 -8.54 18.47
N ALA A 113 23.00 -8.49 19.80
CA ALA A 113 21.96 -9.10 20.62
C ALA A 113 20.64 -8.32 20.52
N TYR A 114 19.53 -9.06 20.54
CA TYR A 114 18.17 -8.52 20.57
C TYR A 114 17.81 -7.55 19.42
N LEU A 115 18.52 -7.61 18.29
CA LEU A 115 18.22 -6.76 17.12
C LEU A 115 16.77 -6.92 16.61
N GLY A 116 16.14 -8.08 16.80
CA GLY A 116 14.75 -8.31 16.42
C GLY A 116 13.72 -7.48 17.19
N GLN A 117 14.10 -6.87 18.32
CA GLN A 117 13.26 -5.97 19.11
C GLN A 117 13.46 -4.49 18.73
N LYS A 118 14.44 -4.19 17.86
CA LYS A 118 14.83 -2.82 17.51
C LYS A 118 14.20 -2.39 16.19
N THR A 119 14.11 -1.07 15.98
CA THR A 119 13.63 -0.52 14.71
C THR A 119 14.63 -0.77 13.57
N ARG A 120 14.17 -0.77 12.31
CA ARG A 120 15.04 -1.00 11.14
C ARG A 120 16.23 -0.05 11.05
N ASN A 121 16.05 1.20 11.44
CA ASN A 121 17.12 2.21 11.46
C ASN A 121 18.14 1.88 12.55
N THR A 122 17.68 1.56 13.75
CA THR A 122 18.56 1.14 14.85
C THR A 122 19.33 -0.13 14.49
N VAL A 123 18.69 -1.10 13.84
CA VAL A 123 19.35 -2.33 13.35
C VAL A 123 20.47 -2.00 12.37
N HIS A 124 20.22 -1.12 11.40
CA HIS A 124 21.26 -0.69 10.45
C HIS A 124 22.44 -0.03 11.16
N GLN A 125 22.17 0.91 12.07
CA GLN A 125 23.22 1.63 12.83
C GLN A 125 24.01 0.69 13.74
N SER A 126 23.35 -0.25 14.44
CA SER A 126 24.05 -1.23 15.28
C SER A 126 24.93 -2.17 14.45
N ILE A 127 24.48 -2.63 13.28
CA ILE A 127 25.30 -3.47 12.40
C ILE A 127 26.48 -2.66 11.84
N LEU A 128 26.27 -1.40 11.49
CA LEU A 128 27.32 -0.53 10.98
C LEU A 128 28.39 -0.27 12.06
N ALA A 129 27.96 0.12 13.27
CA ALA A 129 28.85 0.34 14.41
C ALA A 129 29.62 -0.94 14.78
N PHE A 130 28.98 -2.10 14.74
CA PHE A 130 29.65 -3.40 14.94
C PHE A 130 30.81 -3.59 13.97
N PHE A 131 30.63 -3.33 12.67
CA PHE A 131 31.71 -3.51 11.70
C PHE A 131 32.80 -2.44 11.82
N ILE A 132 32.47 -1.20 12.18
CA ILE A 132 33.48 -0.16 12.47
C ILE A 132 34.35 -0.60 13.65
N GLU A 133 33.74 -0.97 14.77
CA GLU A 133 34.48 -1.39 15.97
C GLU A 133 35.24 -2.70 15.73
N LEU A 134 34.74 -3.58 14.86
CA LEU A 134 35.42 -4.82 14.47
C LEU A 134 36.68 -4.54 13.65
N ASP A 135 36.63 -3.57 12.73
CA ASP A 135 37.77 -3.14 11.92
C ASP A 135 38.84 -2.43 12.80
N GLU A 136 38.42 -1.74 13.87
CA GLU A 136 39.31 -1.11 14.86
C GLU A 136 39.91 -2.10 15.87
N GLN A 137 39.34 -3.30 16.02
CA GLN A 137 39.76 -4.31 17.00
C GLN A 137 40.12 -5.66 16.34
N PRO A 138 41.29 -5.77 15.68
CA PRO A 138 41.74 -6.99 15.01
C PRO A 138 41.68 -8.26 15.86
N PRO A 139 42.01 -8.26 17.17
CA PRO A 139 41.93 -9.47 18.00
C PRO A 139 40.51 -10.05 18.10
N ILE A 140 39.49 -9.20 18.05
CA ILE A 140 38.09 -9.64 18.06
C ILE A 140 37.71 -10.27 16.71
N ASN A 141 38.16 -9.67 15.61
CA ASN A 141 37.93 -10.21 14.28
C ASN A 141 38.59 -11.59 14.12
N GLU A 142 39.86 -11.73 14.49
CA GLU A 142 40.58 -13.00 14.46
C GLU A 142 39.88 -14.07 15.32
N ALA A 143 39.36 -13.69 16.49
CA ALA A 143 38.59 -14.58 17.34
C ALA A 143 37.27 -15.04 16.69
N LEU A 144 36.55 -14.16 16.00
CA LEU A 144 35.33 -14.56 15.28
C LEU A 144 35.66 -15.48 14.09
N VAL A 145 36.76 -15.21 13.38
CA VAL A 145 37.23 -16.04 12.26
C VAL A 145 37.63 -17.43 12.74
N SER A 146 38.39 -17.54 13.85
CA SER A 146 38.81 -18.82 14.41
C SER A 146 37.62 -19.67 14.87
N LEU A 147 36.52 -19.05 15.28
CA LEU A 147 35.26 -19.71 15.64
C LEU A 147 34.42 -20.11 14.41
N GLY A 148 34.94 -19.89 13.20
CA GLY A 148 34.28 -20.20 11.94
C GLY A 148 33.02 -19.38 11.72
N LEU A 149 33.06 -18.08 12.05
CA LEU A 149 31.94 -17.15 11.86
C LEU A 149 32.06 -16.27 10.62
N GLN A 150 33.17 -16.36 9.88
CA GLN A 150 33.47 -15.51 8.72
C GLN A 150 32.31 -15.45 7.71
N SER A 151 31.74 -16.60 7.31
CA SER A 151 30.63 -16.64 6.35
C SER A 151 29.38 -15.90 6.84
N TYR A 152 29.11 -15.90 8.15
CA TYR A 152 27.97 -15.18 8.73
C TYR A 152 28.26 -13.68 8.84
N LEU A 153 29.51 -13.29 9.11
CA LEU A 153 29.94 -11.90 9.11
C LEU A 153 29.82 -11.29 7.71
N ASP A 154 30.34 -11.98 6.70
CA ASP A 154 30.25 -11.54 5.30
C ASP A 154 28.78 -11.43 4.86
N GLY A 155 27.97 -12.45 5.19
CA GLY A 155 26.53 -12.43 4.92
C GLY A 155 25.80 -11.27 5.60
N LEU A 156 26.16 -10.94 6.85
CA LEU A 156 25.57 -9.82 7.58
C LEU A 156 25.97 -8.47 6.96
N LYS A 157 27.26 -8.29 6.62
CA LYS A 157 27.79 -7.08 5.98
C LYS A 157 27.12 -6.83 4.64
N GLN A 158 27.09 -7.86 3.80
CA GLN A 158 26.45 -7.83 2.48
C GLN A 158 24.95 -7.49 2.59
N ALA A 159 24.21 -8.18 3.47
CA ALA A 159 22.77 -7.93 3.63
C ALA A 159 22.49 -6.51 4.14
N ASN A 160 23.38 -5.91 4.95
CA ASN A 160 23.23 -4.52 5.39
C ASN A 160 23.49 -3.50 4.27
N MET A 161 24.53 -3.72 3.47
CA MET A 161 24.84 -2.88 2.30
C MET A 161 23.74 -2.96 1.23
N GLU A 162 23.26 -4.16 0.91
CA GLU A 162 22.16 -4.37 -0.04
C GLU A 162 20.87 -3.69 0.45
N HIS A 163 20.54 -3.83 1.74
CA HIS A 163 19.38 -3.17 2.32
C HIS A 163 19.46 -1.65 2.20
N GLU A 164 20.62 -1.05 2.47
CA GLU A 164 20.83 0.39 2.33
C GLU A 164 20.69 0.84 0.88
N LYS A 165 21.28 0.11 -0.08
CA LYS A 165 21.16 0.41 -1.50
C LYS A 165 19.70 0.42 -1.97
N VAL A 166 18.95 -0.62 -1.64
CA VAL A 166 17.51 -0.72 -1.99
C VAL A 166 16.69 0.35 -1.27
N TRP A 167 17.06 0.71 -0.04
CA TRP A 167 16.40 1.79 0.70
C TRP A 167 16.59 3.15 0.02
N ILE A 168 17.82 3.48 -0.41
CA ILE A 168 18.14 4.71 -1.14
C ILE A 168 17.42 4.75 -2.48
N GLU A 169 17.37 3.62 -3.22
CA GLU A 169 16.64 3.51 -4.48
C GLU A 169 15.15 3.80 -4.29
N ARG A 170 14.52 3.19 -3.27
CA ARG A 170 13.13 3.46 -2.91
C ARG A 170 12.90 4.93 -2.54
N LEU A 171 13.86 5.56 -1.86
CA LEU A 171 13.76 6.98 -1.51
C LEU A 171 13.80 7.86 -2.78
N ARG A 172 14.70 7.57 -3.72
CA ARG A 172 14.79 8.28 -5.01
C ARG A 172 13.53 8.11 -5.83
N ASP A 173 12.97 6.90 -5.88
CA ASP A 173 11.73 6.65 -6.62
C ASP A 173 10.53 7.36 -6.00
N LYS A 174 10.48 7.44 -4.66
CA LYS A 174 9.46 8.26 -3.98
C LYS A 174 9.64 9.75 -4.27
N ALA A 175 10.87 10.25 -4.31
CA ALA A 175 11.15 11.66 -4.57
C ALA A 175 10.77 12.09 -6.00
N LYS A 176 10.77 11.16 -6.97
CA LYS A 176 10.31 11.42 -8.35
C LYS A 176 8.78 11.52 -8.48
N ARG A 177 8.02 11.06 -7.48
CA ARG A 177 6.55 11.06 -7.55
C ARG A 177 6.05 12.50 -7.39
N PRO A 178 5.25 13.02 -8.33
CA PRO A 178 4.69 14.35 -8.19
C PRO A 178 3.78 14.41 -6.94
N GLU A 179 3.88 15.49 -6.18
CA GLU A 179 2.93 15.79 -5.10
C GLU A 179 1.59 16.20 -5.71
N VAL A 180 0.79 15.21 -6.09
CA VAL A 180 -0.51 15.44 -6.72
C VAL A 180 -1.60 15.34 -5.68
N ASP A 181 -2.38 16.42 -5.51
CA ASP A 181 -3.66 16.34 -4.82
C ASP A 181 -4.63 15.51 -5.68
N THR A 182 -4.59 14.20 -5.43
CA THR A 182 -5.43 13.21 -6.11
C THR A 182 -6.90 13.59 -6.05
N ARG A 183 -7.38 14.18 -4.94
CA ARG A 183 -8.80 14.56 -4.81
C ARG A 183 -9.12 15.76 -5.69
N GLN A 184 -8.23 16.73 -5.77
CA GLN A 184 -8.41 17.90 -6.62
C GLN A 184 -8.44 17.51 -8.09
N VAL A 185 -7.46 16.71 -8.54
CA VAL A 185 -7.39 16.23 -9.93
C VAL A 185 -8.63 15.41 -10.29
N MET A 186 -9.05 14.48 -9.41
CA MET A 186 -10.29 13.71 -9.65
C MET A 186 -11.53 14.61 -9.74
N ARG A 187 -11.66 15.65 -8.90
CA ARG A 187 -12.80 16.58 -8.94
C ARG A 187 -12.83 17.39 -10.23
N ARG A 188 -11.68 17.89 -10.70
CA ARG A 188 -11.56 18.61 -11.97
C ARG A 188 -11.97 17.72 -13.13
N ALA A 189 -11.40 16.52 -13.21
CA ALA A 189 -11.73 15.51 -14.20
C ALA A 189 -13.23 15.16 -14.24
N GLN A 190 -13.84 14.93 -13.07
CA GLN A 190 -15.28 14.66 -12.98
C GLN A 190 -16.14 15.86 -13.41
N LYS A 191 -15.68 17.09 -13.16
CA LYS A 191 -16.38 18.31 -13.60
C LYS A 191 -16.31 18.46 -15.12
N VAL A 192 -15.14 18.24 -15.72
CA VAL A 192 -14.94 18.27 -17.17
C VAL A 192 -15.80 17.23 -17.87
N LEU A 193 -15.83 16.00 -17.38
CA LEU A 193 -16.70 14.95 -17.93
C LEU A 193 -18.18 15.32 -17.86
N ARG A 194 -18.64 15.87 -16.73
CA ARG A 194 -20.04 16.33 -16.61
C ARG A 194 -20.34 17.42 -17.63
N TRP A 195 -19.45 18.40 -17.74
CA TRP A 195 -19.63 19.51 -18.66
C TRP A 195 -19.69 19.03 -20.12
N LEU A 196 -18.81 18.11 -20.51
CA LEU A 196 -18.84 17.50 -21.84
C LEU A 196 -20.20 16.84 -22.12
N PHE A 197 -20.71 16.01 -21.21
CA PHE A 197 -21.99 15.32 -21.43
C PHE A 197 -23.15 16.32 -21.55
N ASP A 198 -23.18 17.34 -20.68
CA ASP A 198 -24.18 18.41 -20.76
C ASP A 198 -24.06 19.20 -22.09
N GLN A 199 -22.85 19.41 -22.60
CA GLN A 199 -22.61 20.09 -23.89
C GLN A 199 -23.04 19.24 -25.09
N VAL A 200 -22.82 17.93 -25.07
CA VAL A 200 -23.28 17.02 -26.13
C VAL A 200 -24.81 17.07 -26.24
N ASP A 201 -25.51 16.97 -25.11
CA ASP A 201 -26.97 17.06 -25.07
C ASP A 201 -27.48 18.45 -25.52
N SER A 202 -26.74 19.51 -25.17
CA SER A 202 -27.06 20.89 -25.59
C SER A 202 -26.86 21.08 -27.10
N CYS A 203 -25.73 20.65 -27.65
CA CYS A 203 -25.43 20.78 -29.08
C CYS A 203 -26.41 19.97 -29.94
N GLN A 204 -26.82 18.78 -29.50
CA GLN A 204 -27.87 18.00 -30.18
C GLN A 204 -29.20 18.76 -30.23
N SER A 205 -29.53 19.52 -29.19
CA SER A 205 -30.77 20.30 -29.12
C SER A 205 -30.74 21.57 -29.97
N ILE A 206 -29.55 22.16 -30.13
CA ILE A 206 -29.32 23.41 -30.89
C ILE A 206 -29.17 23.13 -32.39
N TYR A 207 -28.39 22.11 -32.75
CA TYR A 207 -28.03 21.76 -34.12
C TYR A 207 -28.77 20.50 -34.57
N ASN A 208 -30.05 20.66 -34.92
CA ASN A 208 -30.92 19.55 -35.37
C ASN A 208 -30.54 18.98 -36.75
N ASP A 209 -29.70 19.69 -37.48
CA ASP A 209 -29.15 19.33 -38.80
C ASP A 209 -27.97 18.36 -38.73
N ILE A 210 -27.37 18.20 -37.54
CA ILE A 210 -26.21 17.35 -37.31
C ILE A 210 -26.63 16.10 -36.51
N ASP A 211 -26.21 14.91 -36.97
CA ASP A 211 -26.57 13.65 -36.32
C ASP A 211 -25.56 13.28 -35.20
N TYR A 212 -26.02 13.39 -33.94
CA TYR A 212 -25.26 13.00 -32.75
C TYR A 212 -25.56 11.57 -32.27
N THR A 213 -26.45 10.83 -32.94
CA THR A 213 -26.98 9.55 -32.41
C THR A 213 -25.89 8.50 -32.21
N GLN A 214 -24.96 8.38 -33.16
CA GLN A 214 -23.88 7.40 -33.08
C GLN A 214 -22.92 7.72 -31.92
N LEU A 215 -22.48 8.98 -31.80
CA LEU A 215 -21.66 9.46 -30.69
C LEU A 215 -22.31 9.16 -29.34
N ILE A 216 -23.59 9.53 -29.18
CA ILE A 216 -24.32 9.35 -27.92
C ILE A 216 -24.48 7.86 -27.61
N SER A 217 -24.67 6.99 -28.60
CA SER A 217 -24.77 5.54 -28.38
C SER A 217 -23.46 4.94 -27.84
N GLU A 218 -22.32 5.37 -28.38
CA GLU A 218 -20.99 4.89 -27.97
C GLU A 218 -20.66 5.39 -26.56
N LEU A 219 -20.90 6.68 -26.28
CA LEU A 219 -20.78 7.25 -24.94
C LEU A 219 -21.68 6.50 -23.96
N ASN A 220 -22.94 6.26 -24.32
CA ASN A 220 -23.88 5.55 -23.46
C ASN A 220 -23.48 4.10 -23.20
N THR A 221 -22.78 3.45 -24.13
CA THR A 221 -22.23 2.11 -23.93
C THR A 221 -21.15 2.12 -22.87
N VAL A 222 -20.20 3.06 -22.95
CA VAL A 222 -19.14 3.25 -21.96
C VAL A 222 -19.72 3.62 -20.60
N LEU A 223 -20.60 4.61 -20.54
CA LEU A 223 -21.25 5.08 -19.31
C LEU A 223 -22.05 3.95 -18.62
N SER A 224 -22.67 3.06 -19.40
CA SER A 224 -23.38 1.91 -18.86
C SER A 224 -22.45 0.93 -18.15
N LYS A 225 -21.24 0.69 -18.67
CA LYS A 225 -20.21 -0.15 -18.02
C LYS A 225 -19.85 0.43 -16.65
N TYR A 226 -19.53 1.71 -16.58
CA TYR A 226 -19.15 2.35 -15.31
C TYR A 226 -20.32 2.44 -14.32
N SER A 227 -21.53 2.73 -14.79
CA SER A 227 -22.73 2.73 -13.94
C SER A 227 -22.98 1.37 -13.30
N ARG A 228 -22.85 0.26 -14.07
CA ARG A 228 -22.94 -1.10 -13.53
C ARG A 228 -21.88 -1.37 -12.47
N ASN A 229 -20.63 -0.99 -12.71
CA ASN A 229 -19.53 -1.17 -11.75
C ASN A 229 -19.78 -0.41 -10.44
N ILE A 230 -20.25 0.83 -10.52
CA ILE A 230 -20.61 1.65 -9.35
C ILE A 230 -21.77 1.01 -8.58
N ASN A 231 -22.82 0.55 -9.26
CA ASN A 231 -23.99 -0.04 -8.63
C ASN A 231 -23.68 -1.39 -7.98
N MET A 232 -22.86 -2.22 -8.62
CA MET A 232 -22.37 -3.47 -8.05
C MET A 232 -21.58 -3.20 -6.76
N ARG A 233 -20.63 -2.26 -6.78
CA ARG A 233 -19.87 -1.86 -5.58
C ARG A 233 -20.78 -1.35 -4.46
N ASN A 234 -21.73 -0.47 -4.77
CA ASN A 234 -22.70 0.03 -3.79
C ASN A 234 -23.51 -1.10 -3.15
N THR A 235 -23.95 -2.07 -3.96
CA THR A 235 -24.73 -3.23 -3.49
C THR A 235 -23.90 -4.12 -2.57
N VAL A 236 -22.66 -4.44 -2.94
CA VAL A 236 -21.74 -5.23 -2.12
C VAL A 236 -21.45 -4.52 -0.80
N ASN A 237 -21.19 -3.21 -0.83
CA ASN A 237 -20.93 -2.42 0.37
C ASN A 237 -22.14 -2.35 1.29
N LYS A 238 -23.35 -2.19 0.74
CA LYS A 238 -24.61 -2.22 1.51
C LYS A 238 -24.80 -3.58 2.19
N ARG A 239 -24.59 -4.69 1.47
CA ARG A 239 -24.67 -6.05 2.04
C ARG A 239 -23.65 -6.27 3.17
N LYS A 240 -22.40 -5.83 2.98
CA LYS A 240 -21.37 -5.92 4.03
C LYS A 240 -21.75 -5.10 5.27
N LYS A 241 -22.28 -3.88 5.07
CA LYS A 241 -22.75 -3.03 6.17
C LYS A 241 -23.90 -3.69 6.94
N ASN A 242 -24.89 -4.24 6.24
CA ASN A 242 -26.01 -4.93 6.87
C ASN A 242 -25.55 -6.15 7.68
N LYS A 243 -24.66 -6.99 7.12
CA LYS A 243 -24.08 -8.13 7.85
C LYS A 243 -23.30 -7.70 9.09
N ALA A 244 -22.59 -6.57 9.04
CA ALA A 244 -21.87 -6.03 10.19
C ALA A 244 -22.83 -5.49 11.26
N ILE A 245 -23.96 -4.90 10.87
CA ILE A 245 -25.01 -4.46 11.80
C ILE A 245 -25.67 -5.67 12.45
N GLU A 246 -26.11 -6.66 11.67
CA GLU A 246 -26.69 -7.91 12.19
C GLU A 246 -25.74 -8.66 13.13
N ALA A 247 -24.43 -8.67 12.82
CA ALA A 247 -23.43 -9.26 13.71
C ALA A 247 -23.26 -8.49 15.02
N LYS A 248 -23.31 -7.15 14.97
CA LYS A 248 -23.26 -6.31 16.18
C LYS A 248 -24.52 -6.46 17.02
N GLU A 249 -25.69 -6.51 16.41
CA GLU A 249 -26.98 -6.72 17.09
C GLU A 249 -27.02 -8.10 17.77
N LYS A 250 -26.52 -9.15 17.09
CA LYS A 250 -26.40 -10.49 17.69
C LYS A 250 -25.39 -10.53 18.84
N ALA A 251 -24.26 -9.83 18.73
CA ALA A 251 -23.27 -9.73 19.81
C ALA A 251 -23.84 -9.00 21.03
N SER A 252 -24.54 -7.86 20.83
CA SER A 252 -25.19 -7.13 21.91
C SER A 252 -26.34 -7.91 22.55
N ALA A 253 -27.08 -8.71 21.77
CA ALA A 253 -28.12 -9.58 22.30
C ALA A 253 -27.53 -10.73 23.12
N SER A 254 -26.38 -11.31 22.71
CA SER A 254 -25.71 -12.34 23.52
C SER A 254 -25.11 -11.79 24.82
N GLU A 255 -24.60 -10.54 24.81
CA GLU A 255 -24.08 -9.89 26.02
C GLU A 255 -25.20 -9.49 27.00
N ALA A 256 -26.37 -9.09 26.49
CA ALA A 256 -27.54 -8.83 27.33
C ALA A 256 -28.07 -10.11 27.97
N ASN A 257 -28.17 -11.19 27.19
CA ASN A 257 -28.65 -12.49 27.68
C ASN A 257 -27.66 -13.12 28.69
N ALA A 258 -26.35 -12.93 28.50
CA ALA A 258 -25.34 -13.39 29.46
C ALA A 258 -25.42 -12.66 30.81
N LYS A 259 -25.71 -11.34 30.80
CA LYS A 259 -25.92 -10.55 32.03
C LYS A 259 -27.22 -10.91 32.75
N GLU A 260 -28.25 -11.28 32.02
CA GLU A 260 -29.53 -11.71 32.58
C GLU A 260 -29.40 -13.08 33.28
N ILE A 261 -28.63 -14.00 32.70
CA ILE A 261 -28.28 -15.29 33.32
C ILE A 261 -27.40 -15.12 34.58
N GLU A 262 -26.50 -14.14 34.60
CA GLU A 262 -25.68 -13.82 35.80
C GLU A 262 -26.50 -13.20 36.94
N LEU A 263 -27.58 -12.45 36.63
CA LEU A 263 -28.45 -11.84 37.63
C LEU A 263 -29.36 -12.87 38.31
N ASP A 264 -29.83 -13.87 37.56
CA ASP A 264 -30.72 -14.93 38.06
C ASP A 264 -29.97 -16.04 38.83
N ALA A 265 -28.63 -16.07 38.75
CA ALA A 265 -27.77 -17.00 39.49
C ALA A 265 -27.36 -16.50 40.89
N GLN A 266 -27.76 -15.30 41.30
CA GLN A 266 -27.51 -14.83 42.68
C GLN A 266 -28.49 -15.49 43.66
N PRO A 267 -28.01 -16.18 44.71
CA PRO A 267 -28.89 -16.90 45.62
C PRO A 267 -29.78 -15.93 46.39
N LYS A 268 -31.11 -16.14 46.30
CA LYS A 268 -32.09 -15.46 47.15
C LYS A 268 -31.70 -15.68 48.61
N ALA A 269 -31.37 -14.60 49.31
CA ALA A 269 -31.13 -14.62 50.75
C ALA A 269 -32.39 -15.16 51.43
N ILE A 270 -32.24 -16.30 52.10
CA ILE A 270 -33.26 -16.90 52.95
C ILE A 270 -33.32 -16.01 54.19
N ASP A 271 -34.41 -15.25 54.30
CA ASP A 271 -34.66 -14.37 55.43
C ASP A 271 -35.12 -15.23 56.62
N THR A 272 -34.22 -15.47 57.57
CA THR A 272 -34.55 -16.04 58.88
C THR A 272 -34.67 -14.92 59.91
N ARG A 273 -35.88 -14.45 60.16
CA ARG A 273 -36.49 -14.29 61.50
C ARG A 273 -37.86 -13.62 61.45
#